data_AF-A0A4Y9UL78-F1
#
_entry.id   AF-A0A4Y9UL78-F1
#
_cell.length_a   1.000
_cell.length_b   1.000
_cell.length_c   1.000
_cell.angle_alpha   90.00
_cell.angle_beta   90.00
_cell.angle_gamma   90.00
#
_symmetry.space_group_name_H-M   'P 1'
#
loop_
_entity.id
_entity.type
_entity.pdbx_description
1 polymer ?
#
loop_
_entity_poly.entity_id
_entity_poly.type
_entity_poly.pdbx_seq_one_letter_code
_entity_poly.pdbx_strand_id
1 'polypeptide(L)'
;MVQEVGFAMLKARGIDLIAANSPTSFLDDTPTARLIRQVLGAISEFEKAMLVVKLKGARDRKRRTGVKVEGRKSIGEERPETVELARRLARARPKGGKRSLREISAALAEAGHTTKMGKPYAPTAIKLMLARSS
;
A
#
# COMPACT_ATOMS: atom_id res chain seq x y z
N MET A 1 -6.78 23.91 -13.66
CA MET A 1 -5.90 25.05 -13.26
C MET A 1 -4.52 24.64 -12.78
N VAL A 2 -4.32 23.44 -12.21
CA VAL A 2 -3.02 23.00 -11.65
C VAL A 2 -1.90 22.91 -12.70
N GLN A 3 -2.20 22.41 -13.91
CA GLN A 3 -1.19 22.28 -14.97
C GLN A 3 -0.62 23.63 -15.44
N GLU A 4 -1.46 24.65 -15.61
CA GLU A 4 -1.01 25.99 -16.02
C GLU A 4 -0.10 26.62 -14.97
N VAL A 5 -0.40 26.40 -13.68
CA VAL A 5 0.46 26.87 -12.58
C VAL A 5 1.81 26.15 -12.63
N GLY A 6 1.82 24.83 -12.81
CA GLY A 6 3.06 24.06 -12.94
C GLY A 6 3.90 24.51 -14.13
N PHE A 7 3.27 24.74 -15.29
CA PHE A 7 3.93 25.28 -16.48
C PHE A 7 4.56 26.66 -16.22
N ALA A 8 3.80 27.60 -15.63
CA ALA A 8 4.31 28.92 -15.30
C ALA A 8 5.51 28.87 -14.33
N MET A 9 5.49 27.95 -13.35
CA MET A 9 6.60 27.76 -12.41
C MET A 9 7.87 27.21 -13.06
N LEU A 10 7.74 26.35 -14.07
CA LEU A 10 8.87 25.82 -14.85
C LEU A 10 9.45 26.93 -15.74
N LYS A 11 8.58 27.68 -16.43
CA LYS A 11 8.98 28.81 -17.27
C LYS A 11 9.71 29.89 -16.48
N ALA A 12 9.23 30.23 -15.28
CA ALA A 12 9.87 31.20 -14.39
C ALA A 12 11.28 30.77 -13.94
N ARG A 13 11.64 29.48 -14.08
CA ARG A 13 12.98 28.93 -13.80
C ARG A 13 13.84 28.79 -15.06
N GLY A 14 13.37 29.26 -16.23
CA GLY A 14 14.05 29.09 -17.51
C GLY A 14 14.06 27.65 -18.03
N ILE A 15 13.07 26.83 -17.62
CA ILE A 15 12.93 25.45 -18.08
C ILE A 15 11.89 25.38 -19.20
N ASP A 16 12.30 24.87 -20.35
CA ASP A 16 11.40 24.55 -21.46
C ASP A 16 10.74 23.19 -21.26
N LEU A 17 9.41 23.18 -21.34
CA LEU A 17 8.62 21.95 -21.27
C LEU A 17 8.25 21.53 -22.69
N ILE A 18 8.67 20.34 -23.10
CA ILE A 18 8.33 19.76 -24.40
C ILE A 18 7.46 18.53 -24.17
N ALA A 19 6.20 18.58 -24.59
CA ALA A 19 5.31 17.44 -24.47
C ALA A 19 5.55 16.45 -25.61
N ALA A 20 5.72 15.16 -25.29
CA ALA A 20 6.02 14.11 -26.26
C ALA A 20 4.95 13.97 -27.37
N ASN A 21 3.69 14.23 -27.06
CA ASN A 21 2.55 14.15 -27.97
C ASN A 21 2.14 15.51 -28.57
N SER A 22 2.70 16.61 -28.08
CA SER A 22 2.40 17.96 -28.58
C SER A 22 3.56 18.93 -28.30
N PRO A 23 4.67 18.80 -29.06
CA PRO A 23 5.93 19.45 -28.72
C PRO A 23 5.86 20.98 -28.63
N THR A 24 4.99 21.62 -29.44
CA THR A 24 4.88 23.09 -29.51
C THR A 24 3.89 23.67 -28.50
N SER A 25 2.94 22.88 -27.98
CA SER A 25 1.87 23.37 -27.11
C SER A 25 2.35 23.98 -25.80
N PHE A 26 3.58 23.72 -25.37
CA PHE A 26 4.19 24.25 -24.15
C PHE A 26 5.34 25.23 -24.42
N LEU A 27 5.69 25.46 -25.68
CA LEU A 27 6.70 26.45 -26.08
C LEU A 27 6.05 27.80 -26.40
N ASP A 28 4.85 27.75 -27.01
CA ASP A 28 4.14 28.94 -27.45
C ASP A 28 3.31 29.59 -26.33
N ASP A 29 3.38 30.92 -26.24
CA ASP A 29 2.56 31.74 -25.32
C ASP A 29 1.27 32.28 -25.98
N THR A 30 0.85 31.67 -27.08
CA THR A 30 -0.35 32.10 -27.81
C THR A 30 -1.63 31.72 -27.06
N PRO A 31 -2.74 32.47 -27.24
CA PRO A 31 -4.05 32.10 -26.69
C PRO A 31 -4.47 30.68 -27.08
N THR A 32 -4.18 30.25 -28.31
CA THR A 32 -4.46 28.90 -28.80
C THR A 32 -3.64 27.83 -28.05
N ALA A 33 -2.34 28.05 -27.84
CA ALA A 33 -1.50 27.12 -27.09
C ALA A 33 -1.96 26.99 -25.63
N ARG A 34 -2.36 28.10 -25.00
CA ARG A 34 -2.95 28.09 -23.66
C ARG A 34 -4.26 27.31 -23.60
N LEU A 35 -5.15 27.48 -24.58
CA LEU A 35 -6.39 26.71 -24.67
C LEU A 35 -6.10 25.20 -24.78
N ILE A 36 -5.17 24.81 -25.67
CA ILE A 36 -4.79 23.41 -25.85
C ILE A 36 -4.24 22.82 -24.56
N ARG A 37 -3.31 23.51 -23.88
CA ARG A 37 -2.77 23.04 -22.58
C ARG A 37 -3.86 22.84 -21.53
N GLN A 38 -4.80 23.78 -21.43
CA GLN A 38 -5.91 23.68 -20.49
C GLN A 38 -6.81 22.47 -20.79
N VAL A 39 -7.13 22.23 -22.07
CA VAL A 39 -7.91 21.06 -22.49
C VAL A 39 -7.16 19.76 -22.18
N LEU A 40 -5.87 19.67 -22.51
CA LEU A 40 -5.04 18.51 -22.19
C LEU A 40 -4.97 18.23 -20.68
N GLY A 41 -4.89 19.28 -19.87
CA GLY A 41 -4.90 19.17 -18.42
C GLY A 41 -6.25 18.69 -17.87
N ALA A 42 -7.35 19.19 -18.42
CA ALA A 42 -8.69 18.75 -18.05
C ALA A 42 -8.94 17.28 -18.42
N ILE A 43 -8.49 16.84 -19.60
CA ILE A 43 -8.56 15.42 -20.02
C ILE A 43 -7.77 14.54 -19.06
N SER A 44 -6.54 14.92 -18.74
CA SER A 44 -5.69 14.16 -17.81
C SER A 44 -6.29 14.06 -16.41
N GLU A 45 -6.90 15.14 -15.92
CA GLU A 45 -7.61 15.15 -14.64
C GLU A 45 -8.84 14.23 -14.67
N PHE A 46 -9.63 14.30 -15.75
CA PHE A 46 -10.80 13.45 -15.97
C PHE A 46 -10.43 11.96 -16.03
N GLU A 47 -9.44 11.58 -16.83
CA GLU A 47 -8.99 10.19 -16.96
C GLU A 47 -8.52 9.61 -15.63
N LYS A 48 -7.74 10.39 -14.86
CA LYS A 48 -7.32 10.01 -13.51
C LYS A 48 -8.53 9.78 -12.60
N ALA A 49 -9.49 10.71 -12.59
CA ALA A 49 -10.68 10.61 -11.75
C ALA A 49 -11.51 9.36 -12.11
N MET A 50 -11.73 9.11 -13.41
CA MET A 50 -12.43 7.93 -13.91
C MET A 50 -11.72 6.63 -13.52
N LEU A 51 -10.40 6.58 -13.63
CA LEU A 51 -9.61 5.42 -13.22
C LEU A 51 -9.74 5.17 -11.71
N VAL A 52 -9.65 6.21 -10.88
CA VAL A 52 -9.83 6.10 -9.42
C VAL A 52 -11.22 5.57 -9.07
N VAL A 53 -12.28 6.11 -9.69
CA VAL A 53 -13.67 5.64 -9.49
C VAL A 53 -13.81 4.17 -9.88
N LYS A 54 -13.30 3.78 -11.05
CA LYS A 54 -13.35 2.39 -11.53
C LYS A 54 -12.63 1.42 -10.58
N LEU A 55 -11.41 1.77 -10.16
CA LEU A 55 -10.64 0.94 -9.23
C LEU A 55 -11.29 0.86 -7.84
N LYS A 56 -11.87 1.96 -7.34
CA LYS A 56 -12.62 1.96 -6.08
C LYS A 56 -13.81 1.00 -6.18
N GLY A 57 -14.64 1.10 -7.21
CA GLY A 57 -15.78 0.21 -7.40
C GLY A 57 -15.38 -1.27 -7.50
N ALA A 58 -14.26 -1.58 -8.14
CA ALA A 58 -13.71 -2.93 -8.19
C ALA A 58 -13.27 -3.43 -6.79
N ARG A 59 -12.56 -2.60 -6.02
CA ARG A 59 -12.16 -2.92 -4.64
C ARG A 59 -13.36 -3.13 -3.73
N ASP A 60 -14.39 -2.30 -3.83
CA ASP A 60 -15.60 -2.40 -3.01
C ASP A 60 -16.37 -3.69 -3.32
N ARG A 61 -16.51 -4.07 -4.60
CA ARG A 61 -17.09 -5.37 -4.99
C ARG A 61 -16.29 -6.54 -4.43
N LYS A 62 -14.96 -6.50 -4.52
CA LYS A 62 -14.09 -7.54 -3.97
C LYS A 62 -14.20 -7.61 -2.44
N ARG A 63 -14.34 -6.47 -1.75
CA ARG A 63 -14.49 -6.42 -0.29
C ARG A 63 -15.77 -7.11 0.17
N ARG A 64 -16.86 -6.98 -0.61
CA ARG A 64 -18.14 -7.66 -0.33
C ARG A 64 -18.04 -9.19 -0.37
N THR A 65 -17.02 -9.77 -1.01
CA THR A 65 -16.81 -11.22 -0.98
C THR A 65 -16.13 -11.70 0.31
N GLY A 66 -15.87 -10.81 1.27
CA GLY A 66 -15.23 -11.14 2.55
C GLY A 66 -13.71 -11.32 2.48
N VAL A 67 -13.09 -11.16 1.30
CA VAL A 67 -11.64 -11.30 1.14
C VAL A 67 -10.92 -9.98 1.40
N LYS A 68 -9.67 -10.08 1.86
CA LYS A 68 -8.78 -8.93 1.95
C LYS A 68 -8.48 -8.37 0.56
N VAL A 69 -8.62 -7.04 0.42
CA VAL A 69 -8.50 -6.35 -0.88
C VAL A 69 -7.20 -5.57 -1.01
N GLU A 70 -6.69 -5.05 0.11
CA GLU A 70 -5.56 -4.11 0.13
C GLU A 70 -4.70 -4.29 1.39
N GLY A 71 -3.55 -3.62 1.40
CA GLY A 71 -2.55 -3.73 2.46
C GLY A 71 -1.68 -4.98 2.36
N ARG A 72 -0.64 -5.03 3.19
CA ARG A 72 0.29 -6.17 3.24
C ARG A 72 -0.43 -7.42 3.76
N LYS A 73 -0.15 -8.59 3.18
CA LYS A 73 -0.58 -9.88 3.73
C LYS A 73 -0.15 -9.98 5.20
N SER A 74 -1.07 -10.42 6.05
CA SER A 74 -0.79 -10.72 7.45
C SER A 74 0.07 -11.98 7.54
N ILE A 75 0.69 -12.21 8.70
CA ILE A 75 1.49 -13.42 8.91
C ILE A 75 0.62 -14.67 8.80
N GLY A 76 -0.66 -14.62 9.21
CA GLY A 76 -1.58 -15.73 9.02
C GLY A 76 -1.92 -16.01 7.55
N GLU A 77 -1.89 -15.00 6.67
CA GLU A 77 -2.09 -15.17 5.23
C GLU A 77 -0.84 -15.66 4.50
N GLU A 78 0.35 -15.24 4.95
CA GLU A 78 1.62 -15.61 4.31
C GLU A 78 2.18 -16.93 4.86
N ARG A 79 1.95 -17.21 6.15
CA ARG A 79 2.57 -18.26 6.96
C ARG A 79 1.60 -18.78 8.04
N PRO A 80 0.49 -19.43 7.65
CA PRO A 80 -0.52 -19.92 8.58
C PRO A 80 0.06 -20.87 9.64
N GLU A 81 1.04 -21.70 9.27
CA GLU A 81 1.72 -22.65 10.16
C GLU A 81 2.45 -21.95 11.31
N THR A 82 2.99 -20.75 11.07
CA THR A 82 3.62 -19.93 12.11
C THR A 82 2.60 -19.49 13.16
N VAL A 83 1.40 -19.10 12.71
CA VAL A 83 0.30 -18.68 13.60
C VAL A 83 -0.24 -19.86 14.40
N GLU A 84 -0.39 -21.03 13.77
CA GLU A 84 -0.82 -22.25 14.44
C GLU A 84 0.15 -22.68 15.54
N LEU A 85 1.45 -22.66 15.25
CA LEU A 85 2.47 -22.97 16.24
C LEU A 85 2.45 -21.95 17.39
N ALA A 86 2.33 -20.65 17.09
CA ALA A 86 2.20 -19.61 18.11
C ALA A 86 1.00 -19.88 19.03
N ARG A 87 -0.16 -20.24 18.46
CA ARG A 87 -1.37 -20.59 19.21
C ARG A 87 -1.20 -21.85 20.06
N ARG A 88 -0.47 -22.86 19.56
CA ARG A 88 -0.12 -24.07 20.32
C ARG A 88 0.78 -23.74 21.51
N LEU A 89 1.81 -22.92 21.29
CA LEU A 89 2.75 -22.48 22.32
C LEU A 89 2.08 -21.61 23.40
N ALA A 90 1.03 -20.86 23.05
CA ALA A 90 0.27 -20.01 23.98
C ALA A 90 -0.63 -20.81 24.94
N ARG A 91 -0.91 -22.09 24.68
CA ARG A 91 -1.68 -22.95 25.60
C ARG A 91 -0.93 -23.12 26.93
N ALA A 92 -1.68 -23.17 28.02
CA ALA A 92 -1.11 -23.39 29.35
C ALA A 92 -0.44 -24.77 29.41
N ARG A 93 0.75 -24.83 30.00
CA ARG A 93 1.45 -26.09 30.24
C ARG A 93 0.85 -26.78 31.48
N PRO A 94 0.86 -28.13 31.54
CA PRO A 94 0.41 -28.86 32.74
C PRO A 94 1.13 -28.44 34.02
N LYS A 95 2.42 -28.07 33.91
CA LYS A 95 3.23 -27.46 34.96
C LYS A 95 3.91 -26.21 34.38
N GLY A 96 3.68 -25.04 34.98
CA GLY A 96 4.35 -23.78 34.57
C GLY A 96 3.48 -22.71 33.89
N GLY A 97 2.15 -22.83 33.89
CA GLY A 97 1.26 -21.75 33.45
C GLY A 97 1.34 -21.41 31.95
N LYS A 98 1.00 -20.17 31.58
CA LYS A 98 1.04 -19.67 30.20
C LYS A 98 2.39 -19.02 29.89
N ARG A 99 2.93 -19.27 28.70
CA ARG A 99 4.10 -18.56 28.18
C ARG A 99 3.78 -17.08 27.97
N SER A 100 4.74 -16.22 28.26
CA SER A 100 4.76 -14.82 27.85
C SER A 100 4.94 -14.69 26.32
N LEU A 101 4.59 -13.52 25.78
CA LEU A 101 4.75 -13.24 24.34
C LEU A 101 6.22 -13.31 23.89
N ARG A 102 7.17 -12.96 24.76
CA ARG A 102 8.61 -13.04 24.47
C ARG A 102 9.09 -14.48 24.40
N GLU A 103 8.64 -15.33 25.31
CA GLU A 103 8.96 -16.77 25.28
C GLU A 103 8.38 -17.47 24.06
N ILE A 104 7.17 -17.09 23.64
CA ILE A 104 6.58 -17.62 22.39
C ILE A 104 7.40 -17.16 21.18
N SER A 105 7.84 -15.91 21.15
CA SER A 105 8.71 -15.40 20.08
C SER A 105 10.03 -16.18 19.99
N ALA A 106 10.70 -16.41 21.11
CA ALA A 106 11.94 -17.18 21.16
C ALA A 106 11.73 -18.62 20.67
N ALA A 107 10.70 -19.30 21.17
CA ALA A 107 10.37 -20.68 20.77
C ALA A 107 9.99 -20.78 19.27
N LEU A 108 9.31 -19.78 18.70
CA LEU A 108 9.05 -19.72 17.26
C LEU A 108 10.35 -19.58 16.47
N ALA A 109 11.27 -18.72 16.91
CA ALA A 109 12.55 -18.53 16.24
C ALA A 109 13.42 -19.81 16.30
N GLU A 110 13.45 -20.50 17.44
CA GLU A 110 14.10 -21.82 17.60
C GLU A 110 13.53 -22.87 16.63
N ALA A 111 12.22 -22.83 16.40
CA ALA A 111 11.55 -23.67 15.42
C ALA A 111 11.69 -23.19 13.96
N GLY A 112 12.52 -22.18 13.69
CA GLY A 112 12.78 -21.64 12.35
C GLY A 112 11.76 -20.60 11.85
N HIS A 113 10.72 -20.28 12.63
CA HIS A 113 9.72 -19.28 12.29
C HIS A 113 10.19 -17.87 12.64
N THR A 114 10.90 -17.25 11.71
CA THR A 114 11.45 -15.90 11.85
C THR A 114 10.88 -14.92 10.82
N THR A 115 11.13 -13.63 11.02
CA THR A 115 10.82 -12.59 10.03
C THR A 115 11.62 -12.80 8.73
N LYS A 116 11.28 -12.08 7.65
CA LYS A 116 12.04 -12.15 6.38
C LYS A 116 13.54 -11.83 6.53
N MET A 117 13.91 -11.06 7.56
CA MET A 117 15.30 -10.72 7.87
C MET A 117 15.96 -11.73 8.83
N GLY A 118 15.34 -12.90 9.07
CA GLY A 118 15.86 -13.91 9.99
C GLY A 118 15.72 -13.58 11.49
N LYS A 119 15.14 -12.43 11.84
CA LYS A 119 14.97 -12.01 13.25
C LYS A 119 13.74 -12.66 13.90
N PRO A 120 13.76 -12.94 15.21
CA PRO A 120 12.56 -13.33 15.96
C PRO A 120 11.43 -12.31 15.82
N TYR A 121 10.18 -12.78 15.91
CA TYR A 121 9.02 -11.90 15.82
C TYR A 121 8.91 -10.99 17.06
N ALA A 122 8.56 -9.72 16.86
CA ALA A 122 8.29 -8.82 17.99
C ALA A 122 7.10 -9.32 18.83
N PRO A 123 7.05 -9.06 20.14
CA PRO A 123 5.92 -9.46 20.99
C PRO A 123 4.56 -8.95 20.50
N THR A 124 4.52 -7.78 19.86
CA THR A 124 3.32 -7.23 19.23
C THR A 124 2.82 -8.08 18.06
N ALA A 125 3.72 -8.63 17.24
CA ALA A 125 3.36 -9.56 16.18
C ALA A 125 2.78 -10.86 16.77
N ILE A 126 3.39 -11.40 17.83
CA ILE A 126 2.85 -12.57 18.55
C ILE A 126 1.44 -12.28 19.08
N LYS A 127 1.23 -11.12 19.72
CA LYS A 127 -0.09 -10.70 20.19
C LYS A 127 -1.13 -10.71 19.07
N LEU A 128 -0.76 -10.23 17.88
CA LEU A 128 -1.64 -10.23 16.69
C LEU A 128 -1.90 -11.65 16.16
N MET A 129 -0.93 -12.57 16.21
CA MET A 129 -1.15 -13.98 15.84
C MET A 129 -2.15 -14.69 16.77
N LEU A 130 -2.13 -14.31 18.05
CA LEU A 130 -3.00 -14.88 19.08
C LEU A 130 -4.38 -14.22 19.15
N ALA A 131 -4.54 -13.02 18.60
CA ALA A 131 -5.86 -12.42 18.44
C ALA A 131 -6.72 -13.35 17.56
N ARG A 132 -7.99 -13.56 17.97
CA ARG A 132 -8.92 -14.30 17.12
C ARG A 132 -9.14 -13.49 15.85
N SER A 133 -9.05 -14.16 14.71
CA SER A 133 -9.48 -13.61 13.43
C SER A 133 -10.98 -13.33 13.56
N SER A 134 -11.36 -12.05 13.64
CA SER A 134 -12.74 -11.59 13.46
C SER A 134 -13.17 -11.79 12.01
#